data_AF-A0ABD3GAL4-F1
#
_entry.id   AF-A0ABD3GAL4-F1
#
_cell.length_a   1.000
_cell.length_b   1.000
_cell.length_c   1.000
_cell.angle_alpha   90.00
_cell.angle_beta   90.00
_cell.angle_gamma   90.00
#
_symmetry.space_group_name_H-M   'P 1'
#
loop_
_entity.id
_entity.type
_entity.pdbx_description
1 polymer ?
#
loop_
_entity_poly.entity_id
_entity_poly.type
_entity_poly.pdbx_seq_one_letter_code
_entity_poly.pdbx_strand_id
1 'polypeptide(L)'
;MALVVMCGQPCSGKSTAAAALIRSLGRANAKPVSLVDEPSLNLDRNESFKDMPSEKNLRGVLRSAVDRTASKDQIVVIDSLNHIKGYRYELWCLARAAGIHYCVVTKIVEHGIS
;
A
#
# COMPACT_ATOMS: atom_id res chain seq x y z
N MET A 1 9.97 -4.22 12.02
CA MET A 1 9.16 -3.27 11.22
C MET A 1 8.26 -3.99 10.27
N ALA A 2 7.36 -3.29 9.57
CA ALA A 2 6.35 -3.94 8.75
C ALA A 2 6.08 -3.21 7.43
N LEU A 3 5.79 -3.98 6.39
CA LEU A 3 5.09 -3.56 5.18
C LEU A 3 3.61 -3.91 5.33
N VAL A 4 2.74 -2.91 5.29
CA VAL A 4 1.29 -3.04 5.35
C VAL A 4 0.72 -2.78 3.96
N VAL A 5 0.08 -3.79 3.39
CA VAL A 5 -0.51 -3.73 2.05
C VAL A 5 -2.02 -3.56 2.16
N MET A 6 -2.52 -2.40 1.74
CA MET A 6 -3.95 -2.15 1.61
C MET A 6 -4.45 -2.82 0.33
N CYS A 7 -5.49 -3.65 0.41
CA CYS A 7 -6.01 -4.38 -0.74
C CYS A 7 -7.53 -4.38 -0.73
N GLY A 8 -8.13 -4.05 -1.87
CA GLY A 8 -9.59 -3.94 -1.99
C GLY A 8 -10.04 -3.29 -3.30
N GLN A 9 -11.36 -3.30 -3.52
CA GLN A 9 -11.98 -2.70 -4.70
C GLN A 9 -11.75 -1.18 -4.76
N PRO A 10 -11.85 -0.55 -5.94
CA PRO A 10 -11.95 0.91 -6.04
C PRO A 10 -13.04 1.44 -5.09
N CYS A 11 -12.79 2.61 -4.48
CA CYS A 11 -13.73 3.27 -3.58
C CYS A 11 -14.16 2.50 -2.30
N SER A 12 -13.49 1.39 -1.93
CA SER A 12 -13.80 0.64 -0.71
C SER A 12 -13.21 1.26 0.58
N GLY A 13 -13.00 2.57 0.65
CA GLY A 13 -12.44 3.24 1.84
C GLY A 13 -10.99 2.90 2.20
N LYS A 14 -10.19 2.29 1.29
CA LYS A 14 -8.78 1.92 1.54
C LYS A 14 -7.94 3.08 2.06
N SER A 15 -8.01 4.21 1.37
CA SER A 15 -7.26 5.42 1.71
C SER A 15 -7.68 6.01 3.06
N THR A 16 -8.97 5.96 3.40
CA THR A 16 -9.48 6.37 4.71
C THR A 16 -8.90 5.50 5.83
N ALA A 17 -8.91 4.18 5.64
CA ALA A 17 -8.33 3.24 6.59
C ALA A 17 -6.80 3.38 6.69
N ALA A 18 -6.11 3.62 5.57
CA ALA A 18 -4.67 3.86 5.53
C ALA A 18 -4.31 5.11 6.33
N ALA A 19 -5.02 6.22 6.11
CA ALA A 19 -4.83 7.46 6.85
C ALA A 19 -5.13 7.30 8.36
N ALA A 20 -6.19 6.57 8.71
CA ALA A 20 -6.52 6.27 10.10
C ALA A 20 -5.43 5.41 10.76
N LEU A 21 -4.92 4.41 10.05
CA LEU A 21 -3.83 3.54 10.51
C LEU A 21 -2.55 4.35 10.72
N ILE A 22 -2.13 5.16 9.75
CA ILE A 22 -0.93 6.01 9.84
C ILE A 22 -1.04 6.95 11.04
N ARG A 23 -2.20 7.60 11.21
CA ARG A 23 -2.45 8.49 12.35
C ARG A 23 -2.40 7.75 13.69
N SER A 24 -2.95 6.55 13.77
CA SER A 24 -2.92 5.74 14.99
C SER A 24 -1.49 5.27 15.32
N LEU A 25 -0.76 4.79 14.31
CA LEU A 25 0.63 4.37 14.45
C LEU A 25 1.56 5.53 14.82
N GLY A 26 1.36 6.71 14.26
CA GLY A 26 2.13 7.90 14.62
C GLY A 26 1.91 8.37 16.06
N ARG A 27 0.77 8.02 16.68
CA ARG A 27 0.50 8.30 18.10
C ARG A 27 1.04 7.21 19.03
N ALA A 28 0.96 5.96 18.60
CA ALA A 28 1.29 4.79 19.42
C ALA A 28 2.77 4.39 19.35
N ASN A 29 3.46 4.72 18.26
CA ASN A 29 4.79 4.20 17.95
C ASN A 29 5.78 5.35 17.71
N ALA A 30 7.00 5.21 18.23
CA ALA A 30 8.06 6.22 18.06
C ALA A 30 8.76 6.14 16.69
N LYS A 31 8.31 5.24 15.79
CA LYS A 31 8.96 4.97 14.51
C LYS A 31 8.23 5.63 13.35
N PRO A 32 8.97 6.15 12.36
CA PRO A 32 8.38 6.80 11.20
C PRO A 32 7.47 5.84 10.41
N VAL A 33 6.40 6.40 9.84
CA VAL A 33 5.45 5.70 8.99
C VAL A 33 5.42 6.41 7.65
N SER A 34 5.71 5.67 6.58
CA SER A 34 5.75 6.17 5.20
C SER A 34 4.58 5.60 4.40
N LEU A 35 3.88 6.47 3.67
CA LEU A 35 2.81 6.09 2.74
C LEU A 35 3.38 6.02 1.32
N VAL A 36 3.06 4.94 0.61
CA VAL A 36 3.31 4.76 -0.82
C VAL A 36 1.97 4.56 -1.51
N ASP A 37 1.56 5.51 -2.31
CA ASP A 37 0.31 5.51 -3.08
C ASP A 37 0.53 6.15 -4.46
N GLU A 38 -0.48 6.15 -5.33
CA GLU A 38 -0.34 6.77 -6.65
C GLU A 38 -0.07 8.30 -6.57
N PRO A 39 -0.82 9.08 -5.75
CA PRO A 39 -0.57 10.51 -5.57
C PRO A 39 0.84 10.88 -5.06
N SER A 40 1.40 10.13 -4.12
CA SER A 40 2.76 10.37 -3.58
C SER A 40 3.86 10.22 -4.63
N LEU A 41 3.56 9.53 -5.74
CA LEU A 41 4.46 9.33 -6.87
C LEU A 41 4.13 10.26 -8.06
N ASN A 42 3.25 11.26 -7.86
CA ASN A 42 2.75 12.16 -8.89
C ASN A 42 2.07 11.42 -10.06
N LEU A 43 1.39 10.30 -9.76
CA LEU A 43 0.66 9.52 -10.76
C LEU A 43 -0.83 9.85 -10.68
N ASP A 44 -1.42 10.18 -11.83
CA ASP A 44 -2.87 10.33 -11.94
C ASP A 44 -3.54 8.95 -11.94
N ARG A 45 -4.58 8.77 -11.11
CA ARG A 45 -5.27 7.49 -11.00
C ARG A 45 -5.98 7.11 -12.29
N ASN A 46 -6.64 8.04 -12.97
CA ASN A 46 -7.43 7.72 -14.16
C ASN A 46 -6.51 7.25 -15.29
N GLU A 47 -5.37 7.92 -15.48
CA GLU A 47 -4.36 7.47 -16.44
C GLU A 47 -3.72 6.14 -16.02
N SER A 48 -3.44 5.95 -14.73
CA SER A 48 -2.79 4.71 -14.23
C SER A 48 -3.66 3.45 -14.35
N PHE A 49 -4.99 3.60 -14.38
CA PHE A 49 -5.96 2.51 -14.52
C PHE A 49 -6.71 2.53 -15.86
N LYS A 50 -6.20 3.25 -16.87
CA LYS A 50 -6.84 3.38 -18.18
C LYS A 50 -6.81 2.10 -19.02
N ASP A 51 -5.68 1.39 -18.97
CA ASP A 51 -5.46 0.15 -19.72
C ASP A 51 -4.46 -0.80 -19.02
N MET A 52 -4.39 -2.04 -19.51
CA MET A 52 -3.51 -3.07 -18.96
C MET A 52 -2.02 -2.68 -18.93
N PRO A 53 -1.45 -2.05 -19.99
CA PRO A 53 -0.07 -1.55 -19.95
C PRO A 53 0.18 -0.51 -18.85
N SER A 54 -0.73 0.46 -18.70
CA SER A 54 -0.63 1.52 -17.68
C SER A 54 -0.69 0.94 -16.28
N GLU A 55 -1.61 0.00 -16.04
CA GLU A 55 -1.69 -0.71 -14.76
C GLU A 55 -0.42 -1.52 -14.46
N LYS A 56 0.17 -2.15 -15.49
CA LYS A 56 1.42 -2.89 -15.34
C LYS A 56 2.57 -1.95 -14.98
N ASN A 57 2.64 -0.79 -15.63
CA ASN A 57 3.64 0.23 -15.33
C ASN A 57 3.46 0.77 -13.90
N LEU A 58 2.23 1.09 -13.50
CA LEU A 58 1.89 1.53 -12.16
C LEU A 58 2.41 0.55 -11.10
N ARG A 59 2.14 -0.75 -11.27
CA ARG A 59 2.63 -1.79 -10.36
C ARG A 59 4.15 -1.80 -10.25
N GLY A 60 4.85 -1.64 -11.37
CA GLY A 60 6.32 -1.55 -11.40
C GLY A 60 6.85 -0.34 -10.61
N VAL A 61 6.23 0.82 -10.81
CA VAL A 61 6.60 2.07 -10.13
C VAL A 61 6.34 1.97 -8.62
N LEU A 62 5.16 1.52 -8.20
CA LEU A 62 4.82 1.30 -6.79
C LEU A 62 5.75 0.28 -6.13
N ARG A 63 6.06 -0.83 -6.81
CA ARG A 63 6.99 -1.85 -6.32
C ARG A 63 8.38 -1.25 -6.09
N SER A 64 8.86 -0.44 -7.04
CA SER A 64 10.16 0.24 -6.93
C SER A 64 10.20 1.24 -5.77
N ALA A 65 9.10 1.96 -5.52
CA ALA A 65 8.98 2.84 -4.36
C ALA A 65 8.99 2.08 -3.03
N VAL A 66 8.29 0.94 -2.94
CA VAL A 66 8.33 0.06 -1.76
C VAL A 66 9.74 -0.48 -1.52
N ASP A 67 10.43 -0.95 -2.56
CA ASP A 67 11.79 -1.49 -2.44
C ASP A 67 12.77 -0.45 -1.86
N ARG A 68 12.67 0.81 -2.30
CA ARG A 68 13.48 1.91 -1.75
C ARG A 68 13.15 2.30 -0.31
N THR A 69 11.92 2.06 0.13
CA THR A 69 11.44 2.51 1.45
C THR A 69 11.41 1.39 2.49
N ALA A 70 11.38 0.12 2.08
CA ALA A 70 11.35 -1.03 2.97
C ALA A 70 12.62 -1.08 3.85
N SER A 71 12.46 -0.84 5.16
CA SER A 71 13.56 -0.78 6.11
C SER A 71 13.13 -1.27 7.50
N LYS A 72 14.11 -1.70 8.31
CA LYS A 72 13.94 -2.07 9.72
C LYS A 72 13.76 -0.89 10.67
N ASP A 73 13.71 0.33 10.15
CA ASP A 73 13.55 1.55 10.94
C ASP A 73 12.19 2.23 10.78
N GLN A 74 11.40 1.87 9.75
CA GLN A 74 10.12 2.50 9.44
C GLN A 74 9.00 1.52 9.11
N ILE A 75 7.75 1.91 9.32
CA ILE A 75 6.58 1.17 8.81
C ILE A 75 6.27 1.72 7.43
N VAL A 76 6.09 0.85 6.45
CA VAL A 76 5.68 1.24 5.10
C VAL A 76 4.24 0.80 4.89
N VAL A 77 3.37 1.73 4.53
CA VAL A 77 1.98 1.45 4.14
C VAL A 77 1.87 1.68 2.64
N ILE A 78 1.45 0.67 1.88
CA ILE A 78 1.13 0.82 0.46
C ILE A 78 -0.39 0.87 0.27
N ASP A 79 -0.89 2.00 -0.22
CA ASP A 79 -2.30 2.21 -0.57
C ASP A 79 -2.48 2.24 -2.09
N SER A 80 -2.94 1.12 -2.63
CA SER A 80 -3.35 0.97 -4.03
C SER A 80 -4.36 -0.19 -4.12
N LEU A 81 -4.79 -0.59 -5.32
CA LEU A 81 -5.73 -1.70 -5.49
C LEU A 81 -5.16 -3.03 -4.97
N ASN A 82 -3.91 -3.34 -5.30
CA ASN A 82 -3.19 -4.54 -4.90
C ASN A 82 -3.98 -5.86 -5.11
N HIS A 83 -4.88 -5.88 -6.10
CA HIS A 83 -5.86 -6.97 -6.29
C HIS A 83 -5.24 -8.24 -6.90
N ILE A 84 -4.12 -8.11 -7.61
CA ILE A 84 -3.39 -9.22 -8.24
C ILE A 84 -2.59 -10.02 -7.21
N LYS A 85 -2.88 -11.32 -7.10
CA LYS A 85 -2.18 -12.24 -6.17
C LYS A 85 -0.66 -12.27 -6.41
N GLY A 86 -0.23 -12.36 -7.67
CA GLY A 86 1.18 -12.35 -8.04
C GLY A 86 1.90 -11.09 -7.59
N TYR A 87 1.25 -9.92 -7.74
CA TYR A 87 1.82 -8.65 -7.28
C TYR A 87 1.98 -8.60 -5.76
N ARG A 88 0.99 -9.09 -4.99
CA ARG A 88 1.12 -9.19 -3.53
C ARG A 88 2.25 -10.13 -3.11
N TYR A 89 2.47 -11.21 -3.85
CA TYR A 89 3.60 -12.10 -3.61
C TYR A 89 4.95 -11.40 -3.85
N GLU A 90 5.07 -10.58 -4.89
CA GLU A 90 6.26 -9.76 -5.11
C GLU A 90 6.53 -8.79 -3.94
N LEU A 91 5.50 -8.13 -3.42
CA LEU A 91 5.62 -7.26 -2.25
C LEU A 91 6.03 -8.04 -0.98
N TRP A 92 5.50 -9.26 -0.80
CA TRP A 92 5.93 -10.14 0.29
C TRP A 92 7.41 -10.53 0.16
N CYS A 93 7.88 -10.83 -1.07
CA CYS A 93 9.30 -11.11 -1.31
C CYS A 93 10.18 -9.92 -0.95
N LEU A 94 9.77 -8.69 -1.28
CA LEU A 94 10.48 -7.46 -0.88
C LEU A 94 10.55 -7.32 0.65
N ALA A 95 9.42 -7.49 1.34
CA ALA A 95 9.39 -7.45 2.80
C ALA A 95 10.30 -8.52 3.43
N ARG A 96 10.29 -9.74 2.87
CA ARG A 96 11.15 -10.83 3.33
C ARG A 96 12.63 -10.55 3.10
N ALA A 97 13.00 -10.00 1.94
CA ALA A 97 14.37 -9.61 1.62
C ALA A 97 14.88 -8.49 2.56
N ALA A 98 14.03 -7.51 2.89
CA ALA A 98 14.34 -6.46 3.86
C ALA A 98 14.32 -6.95 5.32
N GLY A 99 13.87 -8.18 5.58
CA GLY A 99 13.74 -8.74 6.93
C GLY A 99 12.71 -8.01 7.79
N ILE A 100 11.60 -7.57 7.18
CA ILE A 100 10.47 -6.90 7.85
C ILE A 100 9.22 -7.78 7.79
N HIS A 101 8.30 -7.55 8.74
CA HIS A 101 7.01 -8.23 8.76
C HIS A 101 6.15 -7.78 7.57
N TYR A 102 5.23 -8.65 7.16
CA TYR A 102 4.32 -8.38 6.06
C TYR A 102 2.88 -8.58 6.55
N CYS A 103 2.02 -7.61 6.26
CA CYS A 103 0.60 -7.65 6.60
C CYS A 103 -0.22 -7.22 5.39
N VAL A 104 -1.35 -7.90 5.15
CA VAL A 104 -2.33 -7.48 4.15
C VAL A 104 -3.61 -7.12 4.86
N VAL A 105 -4.10 -5.93 4.61
CA VAL A 105 -5.41 -5.47 5.08
C VAL A 105 -6.38 -5.62 3.92
N THR A 106 -7.39 -6.48 4.10
CA THR A 106 -8.46 -6.72 3.11
C THR A 106 -9.83 -6.47 3.74
N LYS A 107 -10.87 -6.34 2.91
CA LYS A 107 -12.27 -6.12 3.34
C LYS A 107 -12.46 -4.86 4.18
N ILE A 108 -12.02 -3.73 3.64
CA ILE A 108 -12.41 -2.42 4.18
C ILE A 108 -13.81 -2.17 3.62
N VAL A 109 -14.80 -2.58 4.39
CA VAL A 109 -16.21 -2.35 4.09
C VAL A 109 -16.63 -1.25 5.06
N GLU A 110 -17.08 -0.11 4.55
CA GLU A 110 -17.90 0.78 5.37
C GLU A 110 -19.13 -0.03 5.79
N HIS A 111 -19.17 -0.48 7.04
CA HIS A 111 -20.45 -0.83 7.64
C HIS A 111 -21.18 0.46 7.92
N GLY A 112 -21.97 0.89 6.94
CA GLY A 112 -23.11 1.76 7.14
C GLY A 112 -23.59 2.41 5.84
N ILE A 113 -24.86 2.69 5.63
CA ILE A 113 -26.11 2.53 6.39
C ILE A 113 -27.20 2.75 5.31
N SER A 114 -28.28 1.95 5.37
CA SER A 114 -29.55 2.07 4.61
C SER A 114 -29.57 1.68 3.14
#